data_AF-A0A6P9CNZ6-F1
#
_entry.id   AF-A0A6P9CNZ6-F1
#
_cell.length_a   1.000
_cell.length_b   1.000
_cell.length_c   1.000
_cell.angle_alpha   90.00
_cell.angle_beta   90.00
_cell.angle_gamma   90.00
#
_symmetry.space_group_name_H-M   'P 1'
#
loop_
_entity.id
_entity.type
_entity.pdbx_description
1 polymer ?
#
loop_
_entity_poly.entity_id
_entity_poly.type
_entity_poly.pdbx_seq_one_letter_code
_entity_poly.pdbx_strand_id
1 'polypeptide(L)'
;MTEENIFYTPGKEYSIWSSYILEECAGFMVYPITVLAILILLYYPLIFAFSCFYATSLVLHVWKKIGNLPEDTSSKQWDMPRKIYALVTDLFGKILHSYEISGLENLPEGPAILVYYHGAFPIDYHCFVIRLYRLTGRFCYSVVDHVISLLPGKKLLCLGFF
;
A
#
# COMPACT_ATOMS: atom_id res chain seq x y z
N MET A 1 40.22 26.09 63.20
CA MET A 1 40.21 26.47 61.77
C MET A 1 40.76 25.26 61.03
N THR A 2 39.90 24.28 60.77
CA THR A 2 40.23 23.05 60.06
C THR A 2 39.80 23.24 58.63
N GLU A 3 40.78 23.44 57.75
CA GLU A 3 40.58 23.46 56.31
C GLU A 3 40.12 22.07 55.88
N GLU A 4 38.84 21.94 55.54
CA GLU A 4 38.34 20.79 54.83
C GLU A 4 38.98 20.80 53.44
N ASN A 5 40.00 19.96 53.26
CA ASN A 5 40.52 19.59 51.96
C ASN A 5 39.42 18.87 51.17
N ILE A 6 38.64 19.66 50.43
CA ILE A 6 37.74 19.17 49.39
C ILE A 6 38.65 18.55 48.33
N PHE A 7 38.83 17.24 48.39
CA PHE A 7 39.50 16.46 47.35
C PHE A 7 38.73 16.64 46.02
N TYR A 8 39.18 17.62 45.24
CA TYR A 8 38.79 17.81 43.85
C TYR A 8 39.25 16.56 43.10
N THR A 9 38.33 15.65 42.81
CA THR A 9 38.60 14.38 42.11
C THR A 9 38.37 14.60 40.62
N PRO A 10 39.43 14.76 39.79
CA PRO A 10 39.28 15.17 38.40
C PRO A 10 38.41 14.20 37.59
N GLY A 11 38.48 12.90 37.91
CA GLY A 11 37.66 11.87 37.26
C GLY A 11 36.14 12.06 37.38
N LYS A 12 35.66 12.72 38.45
CA LYS A 12 34.23 13.01 38.62
C LYS A 12 33.76 14.13 37.68
N GLU A 13 34.53 15.19 37.54
CA GLU A 13 34.21 16.28 36.60
C GLU A 13 34.24 15.80 35.15
N TYR A 14 35.25 15.02 34.75
CA TYR A 14 35.30 14.44 33.40
C TYR A 14 34.11 13.51 33.12
N SER A 15 33.65 12.74 34.12
CA SER A 15 32.45 11.89 34.00
C SER A 15 31.15 12.71 33.86
N ILE A 16 31.04 13.85 34.55
CA ILE A 16 29.86 14.73 34.49
C ILE A 16 29.83 15.48 33.15
N TRP A 17 30.97 15.99 32.67
CA TRP A 17 31.06 16.65 31.36
C TRP A 17 30.79 15.69 30.20
N SER A 18 31.32 14.47 30.26
CA SER A 18 31.08 13.47 29.22
C SER A 18 29.62 13.02 29.15
N SER A 19 28.97 12.82 30.31
CA SER A 19 27.53 12.50 30.34
C SER A 19 26.66 13.65 29.83
N TYR A 20 26.97 14.90 30.21
CA TYR A 20 26.26 16.08 29.73
C TYR A 20 26.35 16.25 28.20
N ILE A 21 27.55 16.12 27.62
CA ILE A 21 27.75 16.21 26.17
C ILE A 21 27.04 15.06 25.45
N LEU A 22 27.06 13.84 26.02
CA LEU A 22 26.34 12.70 25.45
C LEU A 22 24.83 12.91 25.49
N GLU A 23 24.28 13.53 26.54
CA GLU A 23 22.86 13.81 26.69
C GLU A 23 22.39 14.92 25.72
N GLU A 24 23.19 15.99 25.55
CA GLU A 24 22.92 17.01 24.52
C GLU A 24 23.01 16.45 23.10
N CYS A 25 24.03 15.64 22.81
CA CYS A 25 24.16 14.94 21.53
C CYS A 25 23.00 13.97 21.29
N ALA A 26 22.56 13.24 22.32
CA ALA A 26 21.39 12.36 22.25
C ALA A 26 20.12 13.17 21.96
N GLY A 27 19.89 14.28 22.68
CA GLY A 27 18.76 15.18 22.43
C GLY A 27 18.75 15.75 21.02
N PHE A 28 19.91 16.18 20.52
CA PHE A 28 20.09 16.67 19.15
C PHE A 28 19.78 15.59 18.10
N MET A 29 20.16 14.34 18.35
CA MET A 29 19.91 13.21 17.44
C MET A 29 18.48 12.66 17.55
N VAL A 30 17.83 12.78 18.70
CA VAL A 30 16.45 12.30 18.91
C VAL A 30 15.46 13.05 18.02
N TYR A 31 15.60 14.37 17.85
CA TYR A 31 14.70 15.15 17.01
C TYR A 31 14.67 14.69 15.53
N PRO A 32 15.79 14.64 14.78
CA PRO A 32 15.79 14.18 13.39
C PRO A 32 15.38 12.71 13.25
N ILE A 33 15.73 11.85 14.21
CA ILE A 33 15.27 10.44 14.22
C ILE A 33 13.75 10.38 14.38
N THR A 34 13.18 11.19 15.29
CA THR A 34 11.74 11.24 15.51
C THR A 34 11.00 11.75 14.27
N VAL A 35 11.50 12.83 13.66
CA VAL A 35 10.94 13.35 12.39
C VAL A 35 11.02 12.30 11.30
N LEU A 36 12.17 11.62 11.15
CA LEU A 36 12.32 10.54 10.17
C LEU A 36 11.34 9.38 10.43
N ALA A 37 11.17 8.97 11.69
CA ALA A 37 10.21 7.93 12.06
C ALA A 37 8.77 8.33 11.72
N ILE A 38 8.38 9.58 11.98
CA ILE A 38 7.07 10.13 11.60
C ILE A 38 6.89 10.10 10.09
N LEU A 39 7.90 10.52 9.32
CA LEU A 39 7.85 10.51 7.85
C LEU A 39 7.72 9.07 7.32
N ILE A 40 8.49 8.13 7.85
CA ILE A 40 8.39 6.71 7.48
C ILE A 40 6.99 6.20 7.77
N LEU A 41 6.45 6.45 8.97
CA LEU A 41 5.11 6.01 9.34
C LEU A 41 4.03 6.62 8.43
N LEU A 42 4.16 7.91 8.10
CA LEU A 42 3.22 8.64 7.25
C LEU A 42 3.22 8.11 5.81
N TYR A 43 4.39 7.85 5.23
CA TYR A 43 4.52 7.40 3.84
C TYR A 43 4.47 5.89 3.67
N TYR A 44 4.62 5.12 4.74
CA TYR A 44 4.56 3.65 4.73
C TYR A 44 3.35 3.09 3.95
N PRO A 45 2.08 3.48 4.23
CA PRO A 45 0.94 2.91 3.50
C PRO A 45 0.98 3.21 2.01
N LEU A 46 1.49 4.39 1.62
CA LEU A 46 1.60 4.80 0.24
C LEU A 46 2.68 3.98 -0.49
N ILE A 47 3.87 3.87 0.12
CA ILE A 47 4.97 3.05 -0.42
C ILE A 47 4.54 1.58 -0.53
N PHE A 48 3.89 1.04 0.50
CA PHE A 48 3.38 -0.33 0.52
C PHE A 48 2.37 -0.57 -0.61
N ALA A 49 1.38 0.32 -0.78
CA ALA A 49 0.38 0.21 -1.84
C ALA A 49 1.02 0.23 -3.26
N PHE A 50 1.95 1.16 -3.52
CA PHE A 50 2.66 1.20 -4.80
C PHE A 50 3.53 -0.05 -5.01
N SER A 51 4.20 -0.54 -3.96
CA SER A 51 4.99 -1.77 -4.02
C SER A 51 4.13 -2.97 -4.42
N CYS A 52 2.96 -3.15 -3.78
CA CYS A 52 2.01 -4.20 -4.13
C CYS A 52 1.50 -4.08 -5.58
N PHE A 53 1.20 -2.86 -6.03
CA PHE A 53 0.78 -2.60 -7.42
C PHE A 53 1.84 -3.04 -8.43
N TYR A 54 3.09 -2.62 -8.25
CA TYR A 54 4.19 -2.97 -9.16
C TYR A 54 4.56 -4.45 -9.09
N ALA A 55 4.56 -5.06 -7.90
CA ALA A 55 4.79 -6.49 -7.73
C ALA A 55 3.74 -7.31 -8.50
N THR A 56 2.47 -6.94 -8.38
CA THR A 56 1.39 -7.58 -9.13
C THR A 56 1.55 -7.40 -10.64
N SER A 57 1.85 -6.18 -11.08
CA SER A 57 2.11 -5.89 -12.50
C SER A 57 3.28 -6.73 -13.04
N LEU A 58 4.35 -6.90 -12.26
CA LEU A 58 5.50 -7.72 -12.63
C LEU A 58 5.10 -9.20 -12.76
N VAL A 59 4.36 -9.74 -11.78
CA VAL A 59 3.88 -11.13 -11.81
C VAL A 59 3.02 -11.38 -13.04
N LEU A 60 2.06 -10.50 -13.34
CA LEU A 60 1.22 -10.63 -14.54
C LEU A 60 2.03 -10.51 -15.83
N HIS A 61 3.07 -9.66 -15.85
CA HIS A 61 3.94 -9.53 -17.01
C HIS A 61 4.79 -10.78 -17.24
N VAL A 62 5.36 -11.35 -16.19
CA VAL A 62 6.09 -12.62 -16.24
C VAL A 62 5.15 -13.74 -16.69
N TRP A 63 3.92 -13.77 -16.18
CA TRP A 63 2.92 -14.76 -16.56
C TRP A 63 2.51 -14.63 -18.04
N LYS A 64 2.33 -13.40 -18.54
CA LYS A 64 2.12 -13.13 -19.97
C LYS A 64 3.22 -13.76 -20.80
N LYS A 65 4.48 -13.53 -20.41
CA LYS A 65 5.66 -13.99 -21.16
C LYS A 65 5.83 -15.51 -21.12
N ILE A 66 5.62 -16.15 -19.96
CA ILE A 66 5.73 -17.61 -19.81
C ILE A 66 4.57 -18.31 -20.52
N GLY A 67 3.35 -17.78 -20.38
CA GLY A 67 2.14 -18.38 -20.95
C GLY A 67 1.88 -18.02 -22.41
N ASN A 68 2.76 -17.22 -23.05
CA ASN A 68 2.55 -16.64 -24.38
C ASN A 68 1.14 -16.05 -24.54
N LEU A 69 0.67 -15.32 -23.51
CA LEU A 69 -0.68 -14.78 -23.49
C LEU A 69 -0.81 -13.62 -24.49
N PRO A 70 -1.98 -13.48 -25.14
CA PRO A 70 -2.21 -12.42 -26.10
C PRO A 70 -2.20 -11.06 -25.40
N GLU A 71 -2.02 -10.02 -26.21
CA GLU A 71 -2.07 -8.64 -25.73
C GLU A 71 -3.46 -8.25 -25.22
N ASP A 72 -4.50 -8.85 -25.80
CA ASP A 72 -5.88 -8.67 -25.39
C ASP A 72 -6.16 -9.42 -24.08
N THR A 73 -6.24 -8.66 -22.98
CA THR A 73 -6.56 -9.17 -21.65
C THR A 73 -8.00 -9.67 -21.54
N SER A 74 -8.91 -9.28 -22.44
CA SER A 74 -10.30 -9.75 -22.43
C SER A 74 -10.46 -11.18 -22.97
N SER A 75 -9.42 -11.71 -23.60
CA SER A 75 -9.42 -13.07 -24.15
C SER A 75 -9.53 -14.15 -23.06
N LYS A 76 -10.09 -15.31 -23.44
CA LYS A 76 -10.31 -16.46 -22.54
C LYS A 76 -9.04 -16.99 -21.89
N GLN A 77 -7.87 -16.79 -22.52
CA GLN A 77 -6.59 -17.24 -21.98
C GLN A 77 -6.20 -16.49 -20.69
N TRP A 78 -6.74 -15.30 -20.49
CA TRP A 78 -6.55 -14.52 -19.27
C TRP A 78 -7.51 -14.88 -18.13
N ASP A 79 -8.51 -15.75 -18.34
CA ASP A 79 -9.50 -16.08 -17.32
C ASP A 79 -8.89 -16.72 -16.08
N MET A 80 -7.88 -17.59 -16.25
CA MET A 80 -7.23 -18.24 -15.11
C MET A 80 -6.36 -17.27 -14.30
N PRO A 81 -5.42 -16.50 -14.90
CA PRO A 81 -4.71 -15.44 -14.19
C PRO A 81 -5.64 -14.45 -13.49
N ARG A 82 -6.74 -14.06 -14.16
CA ARG A 82 -7.75 -13.14 -13.65
C ARG A 82 -8.44 -13.69 -12.39
N LYS A 83 -8.91 -14.94 -12.42
CA LYS A 83 -9.55 -15.58 -11.26
C LYS A 83 -8.60 -15.70 -10.07
N ILE A 84 -7.33 -16.04 -10.32
CA ILE A 84 -6.31 -16.14 -9.28
C ILE A 84 -6.04 -14.76 -8.66
N TYR A 85 -5.84 -13.75 -9.50
CA TYR A 85 -5.65 -12.38 -9.02
C TYR A 85 -6.85 -11.90 -8.20
N ALA A 86 -8.08 -12.11 -8.69
CA ALA A 86 -9.29 -11.73 -7.97
C ALA A 86 -9.43 -12.46 -6.63
N LEU A 87 -9.07 -13.75 -6.56
CA LEU A 87 -9.07 -14.52 -5.31
C LEU A 87 -8.10 -13.92 -4.29
N VAL A 88 -6.86 -13.71 -4.69
CA VAL A 88 -5.79 -13.17 -3.83
C VAL A 88 -6.18 -11.78 -3.34
N THR A 89 -6.62 -10.90 -4.23
CA THR A 89 -6.97 -9.52 -3.87
C THR A 89 -8.23 -9.44 -3.00
N ASP A 90 -9.27 -10.25 -3.22
CA ASP A 90 -10.42 -10.30 -2.29
C ASP A 90 -10.01 -10.81 -0.91
N LEU A 91 -9.09 -11.79 -0.84
CA LEU A 91 -8.57 -12.28 0.43
C LEU A 91 -7.80 -11.18 1.17
N PHE A 92 -6.94 -10.44 0.47
CA PHE A 92 -6.26 -9.27 1.02
C PHE A 92 -7.24 -8.19 1.50
N GLY A 93 -8.26 -7.87 0.72
CA GLY A 93 -9.30 -6.91 1.11
C GLY A 93 -10.05 -7.33 2.38
N LYS A 94 -10.40 -8.62 2.49
CA LYS A 94 -11.04 -9.18 3.70
C LYS A 94 -10.12 -9.16 4.92
N ILE A 95 -8.87 -9.60 4.78
CA ILE A 95 -7.94 -9.71 5.91
C ILE A 95 -7.52 -8.33 6.41
N LEU A 96 -7.14 -7.44 5.50
CA LEU A 96 -6.56 -6.14 5.89
C LEU A 96 -7.63 -5.08 6.21
N HIS A 97 -8.78 -5.12 5.55
CA HIS A 97 -9.78 -4.06 5.64
C HIS A 97 -11.16 -4.56 6.10
N SER A 98 -11.30 -5.86 6.39
CA SER A 98 -12.61 -6.48 6.67
C SER A 98 -13.66 -6.10 5.62
N TYR A 99 -13.22 -6.02 4.36
CA TYR A 99 -14.04 -5.48 3.28
C TYR A 99 -15.23 -6.40 2.97
N GLU A 100 -16.44 -5.84 2.94
CA GLU A 100 -17.68 -6.53 2.61
C GLU A 100 -18.58 -5.68 1.71
N ILE A 101 -19.46 -6.34 0.94
CA ILE A 101 -20.46 -5.70 0.10
C ILE A 101 -21.82 -6.19 0.58
N SER A 102 -22.72 -5.25 0.87
CA SER A 102 -24.12 -5.51 1.21
C SER A 102 -25.03 -5.01 0.08
N GLY A 103 -26.20 -5.64 -0.11
CA GLY A 103 -27.17 -5.19 -1.11
C GLY A 103 -26.81 -5.60 -2.55
N LEU A 104 -26.05 -6.69 -2.73
CA LEU A 104 -25.68 -7.20 -4.06
C LEU A 104 -26.92 -7.63 -4.86
N GLU A 105 -27.95 -8.07 -4.15
CA GLU A 105 -29.27 -8.44 -4.65
C GLU A 105 -30.03 -7.27 -5.31
N ASN A 106 -29.64 -6.03 -5.04
CA ASN A 106 -30.23 -4.84 -5.67
C ASN A 106 -29.64 -4.56 -7.07
N LEU A 107 -28.60 -5.29 -7.49
CA LEU A 107 -28.04 -5.13 -8.81
C LEU A 107 -29.02 -5.66 -9.87
N PRO A 108 -29.29 -4.89 -10.94
CA PRO A 108 -30.16 -5.36 -12.01
C PRO A 108 -29.48 -6.50 -12.76
N GLU A 109 -30.29 -7.41 -13.32
CA GLU A 109 -29.80 -8.55 -14.11
C GLU A 109 -29.07 -8.11 -15.40
N GLY A 110 -29.48 -6.97 -15.97
CA GLY A 110 -28.89 -6.38 -17.17
C GLY A 110 -27.72 -5.42 -16.91
N PRO A 111 -27.21 -4.74 -17.97
CA PRO A 111 -26.20 -3.70 -17.84
C PRO A 111 -26.64 -2.59 -16.88
N ALA A 112 -25.71 -2.09 -16.08
CA ALA A 112 -25.96 -1.05 -15.08
C ALA A 112 -24.81 -0.04 -15.05
N ILE A 113 -25.14 1.19 -14.69
CA ILE A 113 -24.15 2.22 -14.35
C ILE A 113 -24.12 2.32 -12.82
N LEU A 114 -22.95 2.09 -12.25
CA LEU A 114 -22.71 2.26 -10.82
C LEU A 114 -22.14 3.64 -10.57
N VAL A 115 -22.84 4.44 -9.77
CA VAL A 115 -22.34 5.73 -9.30
C VAL A 115 -21.77 5.51 -7.91
N TYR A 116 -20.47 5.77 -7.76
CA TYR A 116 -19.70 5.43 -6.58
C TYR A 116 -18.88 6.62 -6.11
N TYR A 117 -18.80 6.80 -4.79
CA TYR A 117 -17.90 7.73 -4.15
C TYR A 117 -16.67 6.97 -3.66
N HIS A 118 -15.47 7.39 -4.09
CA HIS A 118 -14.21 6.80 -3.64
C HIS A 118 -13.50 7.75 -2.67
N GLY A 119 -12.77 7.19 -1.70
CA GLY A 119 -11.89 7.93 -0.80
C GLY A 119 -10.63 8.45 -1.51
N ALA A 120 -9.72 9.09 -0.77
CA ALA A 120 -8.50 9.66 -1.36
C ALA A 120 -7.63 8.63 -2.12
N PHE A 121 -7.67 7.36 -1.70
CA PHE A 121 -7.02 6.25 -2.37
C PHE A 121 -8.05 5.27 -2.90
N PRO A 122 -7.94 4.78 -4.16
CA PRO A 122 -8.94 3.93 -4.81
C PRO A 122 -8.89 2.45 -4.37
N ILE A 123 -8.45 2.18 -3.13
CA ILE A 123 -8.36 0.82 -2.57
C ILE A 123 -9.77 0.25 -2.38
N ASP A 124 -10.68 1.09 -1.93
CA ASP A 124 -12.10 0.82 -1.76
C ASP A 124 -12.78 0.42 -3.07
N TYR A 125 -12.57 1.20 -4.13
CA TYR A 125 -13.01 0.88 -5.49
C TYR A 125 -12.40 -0.44 -5.96
N HIS A 126 -11.11 -0.66 -5.73
CA HIS A 126 -10.44 -1.88 -6.18
C HIS A 126 -10.99 -3.13 -5.49
N CYS A 127 -11.19 -3.08 -4.16
CA CYS A 127 -11.84 -4.16 -3.42
C CYS A 127 -13.28 -4.40 -3.89
N PHE A 128 -14.02 -3.32 -4.21
CA PHE A 128 -15.37 -3.41 -4.76
C PHE A 128 -15.41 -4.21 -6.06
N VAL A 129 -14.66 -3.80 -7.09
CA VAL A 129 -14.73 -4.45 -8.41
C VAL A 129 -14.25 -5.89 -8.38
N ILE A 130 -13.20 -6.18 -7.60
CA ILE A 130 -12.68 -7.54 -7.46
C ILE A 130 -13.73 -8.45 -6.79
N ARG A 131 -14.36 -7.97 -5.71
CA ARG A 131 -15.34 -8.76 -5.00
C ARG A 131 -16.64 -8.91 -5.80
N LEU A 132 -17.07 -7.87 -6.49
CA LEU A 132 -18.21 -7.93 -7.41
C LEU A 132 -17.97 -8.96 -8.52
N TYR A 133 -16.80 -8.93 -9.17
CA TYR A 133 -16.40 -9.94 -10.15
C TYR A 133 -16.40 -11.35 -9.54
N ARG A 134 -15.90 -11.51 -8.31
CA ARG A 134 -15.88 -12.82 -7.65
C ARG A 134 -17.24 -13.38 -7.29
N LEU A 135 -18.18 -12.53 -6.89
CA LEU A 135 -19.50 -12.95 -6.46
C LEU A 135 -20.45 -13.16 -7.63
N THR A 136 -20.31 -12.37 -8.70
CA THR A 136 -21.26 -12.35 -9.82
C THR A 136 -20.66 -12.83 -11.15
N GLY A 137 -19.34 -12.90 -11.27
CA GLY A 137 -18.64 -13.11 -12.54
C GLY A 137 -18.68 -11.91 -13.49
N ARG A 138 -19.32 -10.80 -13.09
CA ARG A 138 -19.53 -9.63 -13.96
C ARG A 138 -18.32 -8.72 -13.97
N PHE A 139 -18.01 -8.17 -15.14
CA PHE A 139 -16.98 -7.15 -15.31
C PHE A 139 -17.53 -5.76 -15.02
N CYS A 140 -16.69 -4.92 -14.41
CA CYS A 140 -16.92 -3.49 -14.28
C CYS A 140 -15.94 -2.75 -15.17
N TYR A 141 -16.48 -1.87 -16.01
CA TYR A 141 -15.70 -0.91 -16.78
C TYR A 141 -15.89 0.46 -16.12
N SER A 142 -14.79 1.11 -15.81
CA SER A 142 -14.77 2.30 -15.00
C SER A 142 -14.13 3.46 -15.70
N VAL A 143 -14.71 4.63 -15.42
CA VAL A 143 -14.19 5.91 -15.89
C VAL A 143 -13.11 6.34 -14.91
N VAL A 144 -11.88 6.38 -15.39
CA VAL A 144 -10.70 6.75 -14.61
C VAL A 144 -10.04 7.99 -15.18
N ASP A 145 -9.45 8.81 -14.31
CA ASP A 145 -8.72 10.00 -14.73
C ASP A 145 -7.47 9.64 -15.57
N HIS A 146 -7.10 10.53 -16.50
CA HIS A 146 -5.92 10.37 -17.35
C HIS A 146 -4.61 10.21 -16.57
N VAL A 147 -4.54 10.66 -15.31
CA VAL A 147 -3.37 10.44 -14.43
C VAL A 147 -3.06 8.95 -14.26
N ILE A 148 -4.06 8.08 -14.24
CA ILE A 148 -3.83 6.62 -14.18
C ILE A 148 -3.16 6.13 -15.47
N SER A 149 -3.37 6.84 -16.58
CA SER A 149 -2.63 6.61 -17.82
C SER A 149 -1.14 7.01 -17.75
N LEU A 150 -0.75 7.79 -16.74
CA LEU A 150 0.62 8.03 -16.28
C LEU A 150 1.42 6.76 -15.98
N LEU A 151 0.76 5.79 -15.36
CA LEU A 151 1.44 4.77 -14.58
C LEU A 151 2.04 3.67 -15.47
N PRO A 152 3.36 3.37 -15.33
CA PRO A 152 3.97 2.25 -16.02
C PRO A 152 3.38 0.93 -15.51
N GLY A 153 3.19 -0.06 -16.39
CA GLY A 153 2.60 -1.36 -16.04
C GLY A 153 1.06 -1.41 -15.98
N LYS A 154 0.38 -0.26 -16.06
CA LYS A 154 -1.10 -0.15 -16.00
C LYS A 154 -1.85 -1.04 -16.98
N LYS A 155 -1.30 -1.33 -18.18
CA LYS A 155 -2.05 -2.00 -19.26
C LYS A 155 -2.59 -3.36 -18.84
N LEU A 156 -1.83 -4.11 -18.03
CA LEU A 156 -2.24 -5.45 -17.60
C LEU A 156 -3.25 -5.43 -16.45
N LEU A 157 -3.18 -4.41 -15.60
CA LEU A 157 -4.06 -4.26 -14.44
C LEU A 157 -5.37 -3.55 -14.77
N CYS A 158 -5.29 -2.44 -15.52
CA CYS A 158 -6.46 -1.68 -15.94
C CYS A 158 -7.33 -2.46 -16.92
N LEU A 159 -6.76 -3.13 -17.94
CA LEU A 159 -7.54 -3.77 -18.99
C LEU A 159 -8.24 -5.08 -18.52
N GLY A 160 -7.97 -5.54 -17.29
CA GLY A 160 -8.56 -6.75 -16.71
C GLY A 160 -9.66 -6.51 -15.68
N PHE A 161 -9.67 -5.34 -15.02
CA PHE A 161 -10.50 -5.05 -13.84
C PHE A 161 -10.85 -3.55 -13.63
N PHE A 162 -10.37 -2.65 -14.47
CA PHE A 162 -10.76 -1.25 -14.48
C PHE A 162 -11.53 -0.92 -15.77
#